data_AF-A0A956BCT9-F1
#
_entry.id   AF-A0A956BCT9-F1
#
_cell.length_a   1.000
_cell.length_b   1.000
_cell.length_c   1.000
_cell.angle_alpha   90.00
_cell.angle_beta   90.00
_cell.angle_gamma   90.00
#
_symmetry.space_group_name_H-M   'P 1'
#
loop_
_entity.id
_entity.type
_entity.pdbx_description
1 polymer ?
#
loop_
_entity_poly.entity_id
_entity_poly.type
_entity_poly.pdbx_seq_one_letter_code
_entity_poly.pdbx_strand_id
1 'polypeptide(L)'
;MGRALNVLGWIGYAATVAVAFATGWHDDILTFAGAAGGAKATLWIVWLGFLAYSIHCARHENLFRTVGLVGRYFWGRQICADLYISATLSLAIIHLNSADLVVTLLWVLPVLFYVNLAILVYVLVHFEQLIAHFA
;
A
#
# COMPACT_ATOMS: atom_id res chain seq x y z
N MET A 1 16.44 -10.80 -16.35
CA MET A 1 15.00 -10.42 -16.35
C MET A 1 14.50 -9.94 -14.99
N GLY A 2 14.68 -10.68 -13.89
CA GLY A 2 14.13 -10.30 -12.58
C GLY A 2 14.55 -8.93 -12.01
N ARG A 3 15.80 -8.49 -12.21
CA ARG A 3 16.29 -7.20 -11.68
C ARG A 3 15.60 -5.99 -12.33
N ALA A 4 15.34 -6.05 -13.63
CA ALA A 4 14.64 -4.97 -14.36
C ALA A 4 13.19 -4.85 -13.88
N LEU A 5 12.49 -5.97 -13.71
CA LEU A 5 11.11 -5.98 -13.18
C LEU A 5 11.04 -5.40 -11.76
N ASN A 6 12.02 -5.71 -10.91
CA ASN A 6 12.08 -5.14 -9.56
C ASN A 6 12.23 -3.61 -9.59
N VAL A 7 13.13 -3.10 -10.44
CA VAL A 7 13.33 -1.64 -10.60
C VAL A 7 12.08 -0.97 -11.15
N LEU A 8 11.44 -1.55 -12.17
CA LEU A 8 10.20 -1.03 -12.74
C LEU A 8 9.07 -1.02 -11.71
N GLY A 9 8.96 -2.06 -10.88
CA GLY A 9 8.01 -2.11 -9.76
C GLY A 9 8.21 -0.95 -8.79
N TRP A 10 9.44 -0.71 -8.35
CA TRP A 10 9.76 0.41 -7.45
C TRP A 10 9.51 1.78 -8.08
N ILE A 11 9.84 1.97 -9.36
CA ILE A 11 9.53 3.21 -10.09
C ILE A 11 8.01 3.42 -10.15
N GLY A 12 7.25 2.38 -10.50
CA GLY A 12 5.79 2.45 -10.54
C GLY A 12 5.18 2.74 -9.17
N TYR A 13 5.69 2.11 -8.11
CA TYR A 13 5.28 2.42 -6.74
C TYR A 13 5.58 3.87 -6.36
N ALA A 14 6.81 4.33 -6.58
CA ALA A 14 7.22 5.71 -6.26
C ALA A 14 6.38 6.75 -7.02
N ALA A 15 6.11 6.51 -8.32
CA ALA A 15 5.23 7.36 -9.11
C ALA A 15 3.81 7.39 -8.54
N THR A 16 3.27 6.24 -8.13
CA THR A 16 1.94 6.16 -7.51
C THR A 16 1.89 6.95 -6.20
N VAL A 17 2.89 6.80 -5.33
CA VAL A 17 2.99 7.56 -4.07
C VAL A 17 3.07 9.06 -4.34
N ALA A 18 3.90 9.48 -5.30
CA ALA A 18 4.02 10.89 -5.66
C ALA A 18 2.70 11.46 -6.17
N VAL A 19 1.98 10.75 -7.05
CA VAL A 19 0.67 11.16 -7.53
C VAL A 19 -0.35 11.22 -6.39
N ALA A 20 -0.42 10.18 -5.55
CA ALA A 20 -1.35 10.12 -4.44
C ALA A 20 -1.19 11.31 -3.47
N PHE A 21 0.04 11.63 -3.09
CA PHE A 21 0.31 12.82 -2.28
C PHE A 21 0.04 14.10 -3.07
N ALA A 22 0.44 14.22 -4.33
CA ALA A 22 0.19 15.44 -5.11
C ALA A 22 -1.31 15.75 -5.27
N THR A 23 -2.16 14.73 -5.40
CA THR A 23 -3.62 14.91 -5.59
C THR A 23 -4.40 14.92 -4.29
N GLY A 24 -3.88 14.28 -3.23
CA GLY A 24 -4.57 14.13 -1.95
C GLY A 24 -3.92 14.92 -0.81
N TRP A 25 -2.94 15.78 -1.08
CA TRP A 25 -2.36 16.65 -0.05
C TRP A 25 -3.40 17.64 0.46
N HIS A 26 -3.45 17.80 1.78
CA HIS A 26 -4.22 18.83 2.47
C HIS A 26 -3.52 19.19 3.78
N ASP A 27 -3.89 20.33 4.38
CA ASP A 27 -3.18 20.89 5.53
C ASP A 27 -3.20 19.96 6.77
N ASP A 28 -4.28 19.20 6.93
CA ASP A 28 -4.44 18.27 8.06
C ASP A 28 -3.67 16.95 7.94
N ILE A 29 -3.00 16.68 6.82
CA ILE A 29 -2.33 15.39 6.59
C ILE A 29 -1.19 15.12 7.61
N LEU A 30 -0.59 16.19 8.14
CA LEU A 30 0.43 16.16 9.19
C LEU A 30 -0.06 16.76 10.53
N THR A 31 -1.36 16.93 10.69
CA THR A 31 -1.95 17.37 11.97
C THR A 31 -2.24 16.15 12.84
N PHE A 32 -1.64 16.13 14.03
CA PHE A 32 -1.75 15.03 14.99
C PHE A 32 -2.40 15.52 16.29
N ALA A 33 -3.72 15.67 16.28
CA ALA A 33 -4.49 16.08 17.45
C ALA A 33 -5.48 14.98 17.91
N GLY A 34 -5.64 14.82 19.22
CA GLY A 34 -6.57 13.86 19.83
C GLY A 34 -6.28 12.39 19.50
N ALA A 35 -7.27 11.53 19.74
CA ALA A 35 -7.15 10.09 19.50
C ALA A 35 -6.94 9.74 18.01
N ALA A 36 -7.63 10.45 17.11
CA ALA A 36 -7.46 10.31 15.66
C ALA A 36 -6.02 10.67 15.22
N GLY A 37 -5.44 11.73 15.78
CA GLY A 37 -4.04 12.09 15.56
C GLY A 37 -3.06 10.99 15.98
N GLY A 38 -3.32 10.32 17.11
CA GLY A 38 -2.51 9.18 17.58
C GLY A 38 -2.55 7.98 16.61
N ALA A 39 -3.74 7.65 16.09
CA ALA A 39 -3.90 6.60 15.08
C ALA A 39 -3.17 6.98 13.77
N LYS A 40 -3.30 8.23 13.30
CA LYS A 40 -2.59 8.75 12.12
C LYS A 40 -1.08 8.68 12.29
N ALA A 41 -0.54 9.11 13.43
CA ALA A 41 0.90 9.03 13.72
C ALA A 41 1.41 7.59 13.69
N THR A 42 0.62 6.65 14.23
CA THR A 42 0.94 5.22 14.19
C THR A 42 1.01 4.70 12.76
N LEU A 43 0.04 5.07 11.90
CA LEU A 43 0.04 4.68 10.49
C LEU A 43 1.27 5.23 9.74
N TRP A 44 1.68 6.47 10.02
CA TRP A 44 2.89 7.05 9.43
C TRP A 44 4.14 6.26 9.82
N ILE A 45 4.29 5.91 11.10
CA ILE A 45 5.43 5.12 11.60
C ILE A 45 5.43 3.73 10.95
N VAL A 46 4.28 3.07 10.90
CA VAL A 46 4.14 1.74 10.28
C VAL A 46 4.50 1.80 8.80
N TRP A 47 4.01 2.79 8.06
CA TRP A 47 4.32 2.96 6.64
C TRP A 47 5.81 3.20 6.41
N LEU A 48 6.43 4.14 7.15
CA LEU A 48 7.86 4.43 7.05
C LEU A 48 8.71 3.20 7.41
N GLY A 49 8.34 2.48 8.47
CA GLY A 49 9.02 1.25 8.88
C GLY A 49 8.93 0.15 7.83
N PHE A 50 7.73 -0.10 7.29
CA PHE A 50 7.54 -1.07 6.20
C PHE A 50 8.25 -0.66 4.92
N LEU A 51 8.29 0.64 4.61
CA LEU A 51 8.99 1.15 3.42
C LEU A 51 10.50 0.92 3.56
N ALA A 52 11.08 1.32 4.68
CA ALA A 52 12.50 1.12 4.95
C ALA A 52 12.87 -0.37 4.93
N TYR A 53 12.06 -1.22 5.55
CA TYR A 53 12.27 -2.66 5.56
C TYR A 53 12.13 -3.28 4.17
N SER A 54 11.13 -2.86 3.39
CA SER A 54 10.92 -3.33 2.02
C SER A 54 12.08 -2.94 1.09
N ILE A 55 12.64 -1.72 1.25
CA ILE A 55 13.86 -1.29 0.56
C ILE A 55 15.05 -2.15 0.98
N HIS A 56 15.19 -2.45 2.27
CA HIS A 56 16.24 -3.34 2.78
C HIS A 56 16.14 -4.73 2.14
N CYS A 57 14.95 -5.34 2.13
CA CYS A 57 14.72 -6.64 1.49
C CYS A 57 15.02 -6.59 -0.02
N ALA A 58 14.59 -5.55 -0.73
CA ALA A 58 14.81 -5.41 -2.18
C ALA A 58 16.30 -5.29 -2.58
N ARG A 59 17.19 -4.93 -1.65
CA ARG A 59 18.65 -4.94 -1.85
C ARG A 59 19.25 -6.34 -1.78
N HIS A 60 18.63 -7.24 -1.03
CA HIS A 60 19.14 -8.60 -0.78
C HIS A 60 18.45 -9.63 -1.68
N GLU A 61 17.17 -9.43 -1.98
CA GLU A 61 16.34 -10.39 -2.68
C GLU A 61 15.55 -9.78 -3.84
N ASN A 62 15.15 -10.64 -4.77
CA ASN A 62 14.28 -10.27 -5.87
C ASN A 62 12.87 -10.78 -5.59
N LEU A 63 11.91 -9.86 -5.40
CA LEU A 63 10.52 -10.18 -5.05
C LEU A 63 9.93 -11.28 -5.94
N PHE A 64 9.98 -11.11 -7.27
CA PHE A 64 9.40 -12.06 -8.22
C PHE A 64 10.02 -13.45 -8.14
N ARG A 65 11.34 -13.52 -7.94
CA ARG A 65 12.04 -14.80 -7.74
C ARG A 65 11.64 -15.45 -6.43
N THR A 66 11.61 -14.68 -5.33
CA THR A 66 11.27 -15.19 -4.00
C THR A 66 9.81 -15.66 -3.95
N VAL A 67 8.86 -14.90 -4.51
CA VAL A 67 7.45 -15.31 -4.60
C VAL A 67 7.30 -16.61 -5.40
N GLY A 68 8.01 -16.77 -6.51
CA GLY A 68 8.01 -18.01 -7.29
C GLY A 68 8.57 -19.22 -6.53
N LEU A 69 9.49 -19.01 -5.58
CA LEU A 69 10.00 -20.04 -4.68
C LEU A 69 8.97 -20.37 -3.59
N VAL A 70 8.45 -19.36 -2.91
CA VAL A 70 7.46 -19.50 -1.83
C VAL A 70 6.19 -20.19 -2.33
N GLY A 71 5.74 -19.87 -3.54
CA GLY A 71 4.56 -20.48 -4.17
C GLY A 71 4.69 -21.99 -4.43
N ARG A 72 5.88 -22.59 -4.32
CA ARG A 72 6.05 -24.05 -4.41
C ARG A 72 5.54 -24.77 -3.15
N TYR A 73 5.53 -24.09 -2.01
CA TYR A 73 5.08 -24.64 -0.74
C TYR A 73 3.58 -24.37 -0.51
N PHE A 74 2.85 -25.35 0.05
CA PHE A 74 1.41 -25.21 0.32
C PHE A 74 1.11 -24.03 1.25
N TRP A 75 1.85 -23.92 2.36
CA TRP A 75 1.74 -22.78 3.28
C TRP A 75 2.08 -21.44 2.61
N GLY A 76 3.08 -21.42 1.73
CA GLY A 76 3.42 -20.23 0.96
C GLY A 76 2.28 -19.77 0.06
N ARG A 77 1.61 -20.71 -0.62
CA ARG A 77 0.41 -20.40 -1.43
C ARG A 77 -0.75 -19.88 -0.59
N GLN A 78 -0.99 -20.47 0.58
CA GLN A 78 -2.03 -20.01 1.50
C GLN A 78 -1.75 -18.58 1.99
N ILE A 79 -0.53 -18.28 2.44
CA ILE A 79 -0.15 -16.92 2.88
C ILE A 79 -0.33 -15.91 1.75
N CYS A 80 0.07 -16.25 0.51
CA CYS A 80 -0.19 -15.40 -0.64
C CYS A 80 -1.69 -15.20 -0.88
N ALA A 81 -2.50 -16.27 -0.85
CA ALA A 81 -3.95 -16.15 -1.04
C ALA A 81 -4.59 -15.26 0.03
N ASP A 82 -4.26 -15.45 1.31
CA ASP A 82 -4.77 -14.66 2.43
C ASP A 82 -4.41 -13.18 2.29
N LEU A 83 -3.19 -12.89 1.83
CA LEU A 83 -2.74 -11.53 1.53
C LEU A 83 -3.59 -10.88 0.42
N TYR A 84 -3.89 -11.61 -0.66
CA TYR A 84 -4.66 -11.06 -1.78
C TYR A 84 -6.17 -10.99 -1.51
N ILE A 85 -6.71 -11.86 -0.64
CA ILE A 85 -8.07 -11.71 -0.11
C ILE A 85 -8.16 -10.39 0.66
N SER A 86 -7.20 -10.14 1.56
CA SER A 86 -7.12 -8.89 2.33
C SER A 86 -6.93 -7.68 1.41
N ALA A 87 -6.07 -7.80 0.38
CA ALA A 87 -5.87 -6.75 -0.63
C ALA A 87 -7.16 -6.42 -1.39
N THR A 88 -7.94 -7.43 -1.76
CA THR A 88 -9.22 -7.28 -2.47
C THR A 88 -10.23 -6.54 -1.59
N LEU A 89 -10.31 -6.87 -0.31
CA LEU A 89 -11.16 -6.14 0.64
C LEU A 89 -10.73 -4.69 0.78
N SER A 90 -9.42 -4.41 0.84
CA SER A 90 -8.91 -3.03 0.86
C SER A 90 -9.21 -2.27 -0.44
N LEU A 91 -9.11 -2.90 -1.60
CA LEU A 91 -9.51 -2.30 -2.88
C LEU A 91 -11.01 -2.01 -2.94
N ALA A 92 -11.85 -2.84 -2.33
CA ALA A 92 -13.27 -2.57 -2.19
C ALA A 92 -13.51 -1.32 -1.33
N ILE A 93 -12.78 -1.15 -0.22
CA ILE A 93 -12.85 0.08 0.60
C ILE A 93 -12.39 1.31 -0.21
N ILE A 94 -11.32 1.20 -0.98
CA ILE A 94 -10.85 2.27 -1.87
C ILE A 94 -11.94 2.67 -2.87
N HIS A 95 -12.62 1.69 -3.46
CA HIS A 95 -13.71 1.94 -4.39
C HIS A 95 -14.90 2.62 -3.71
N LEU A 96 -15.28 2.17 -2.52
CA LEU A 96 -16.38 2.76 -1.76
C LEU A 96 -16.05 4.19 -1.30
N ASN A 97 -14.80 4.47 -0.92
CA ASN A 97 -14.41 5.81 -0.48
C ASN A 97 -14.26 6.80 -1.65
N SER A 98 -13.74 6.36 -2.80
CA SER A 98 -13.56 7.24 -3.97
C SER A 98 -14.80 7.35 -4.87
N ALA A 99 -15.71 6.37 -4.81
CA ALA A 99 -16.84 6.19 -5.73
C ALA A 99 -16.46 6.20 -7.23
N ASP A 100 -15.18 5.99 -7.56
CA ASP A 100 -14.65 6.03 -8.92
C ASP A 100 -13.88 4.74 -9.24
N LEU A 101 -14.34 4.02 -10.27
CA LEU A 101 -13.72 2.79 -10.72
C LEU A 101 -12.31 3.03 -11.29
N VAL A 102 -12.07 4.16 -11.94
CA VAL A 102 -10.76 4.50 -12.52
C VAL A 102 -9.73 4.67 -11.41
N VAL A 103 -10.08 5.38 -10.34
CA VAL A 103 -9.21 5.53 -9.16
C VAL A 103 -8.89 4.17 -8.56
N THR A 104 -9.87 3.30 -8.36
CA THR A 104 -9.64 1.94 -7.88
C THR A 104 -8.69 1.14 -8.78
N LEU A 105 -8.90 1.19 -10.10
CA LEU A 105 -8.05 0.48 -11.06
C LEU A 105 -6.61 1.00 -11.06
N LEU A 106 -6.40 2.30 -10.85
CA LEU A 106 -5.07 2.88 -10.68
C LEU A 106 -4.39 2.35 -9.41
N TRP A 107 -5.15 2.15 -8.33
CA TRP A 107 -4.65 1.56 -7.07
C TRP A 107 -4.38 0.06 -7.16
N VAL A 108 -4.99 -0.68 -8.09
CA VAL A 108 -4.66 -2.10 -8.31
C VAL A 108 -3.18 -2.28 -8.63
N LEU A 109 -2.60 -1.42 -9.47
CA LEU A 109 -1.21 -1.54 -9.91
C LEU A 109 -0.18 -1.60 -8.76
N PRO A 110 -0.11 -0.61 -7.84
CA PRO A 110 0.81 -0.68 -6.71
C PRO A 110 0.40 -1.78 -5.71
N VAL A 111 -0.89 -2.09 -5.55
CA VAL A 111 -1.36 -3.14 -4.65
C VAL A 111 -0.89 -4.51 -5.10
N LEU A 112 -0.86 -4.81 -6.39
CA LEU A 112 -0.40 -6.11 -6.91
C LEU A 112 1.06 -6.43 -6.54
N PHE A 113 1.92 -5.41 -6.37
CA PHE A 113 3.34 -5.64 -6.10
C PHE A 113 3.72 -5.33 -4.65
N TYR A 114 3.05 -4.35 -4.05
CA TYR A 114 3.38 -3.81 -2.74
C TYR A 114 2.12 -3.61 -1.88
N VAL A 115 1.27 -4.64 -1.82
CA VAL A 115 -0.05 -4.68 -1.13
C VAL A 115 -0.11 -3.75 0.09
N ASN A 116 0.63 -4.08 1.16
CA ASN A 116 0.56 -3.35 2.43
C ASN A 116 1.04 -1.91 2.29
N LEU A 117 2.09 -1.66 1.53
CA LEU A 117 2.64 -0.33 1.32
C LEU A 117 1.68 0.57 0.53
N ALA A 118 0.99 0.03 -0.47
CA ALA A 118 0.02 0.77 -1.26
C ALA A 118 -1.22 1.10 -0.41
N ILE A 119 -1.76 0.12 0.31
CA ILE A 119 -2.92 0.31 1.18
C ILE A 119 -2.61 1.35 2.28
N LEU A 120 -1.44 1.28 2.92
CA LEU A 120 -1.04 2.26 3.93
C LEU A 120 -0.98 3.69 3.38
N VAL A 121 -0.43 3.89 2.17
CA VAL A 121 -0.41 5.23 1.54
C VAL A 121 -1.82 5.72 1.27
N TYR A 122 -2.70 4.87 0.75
CA TYR A 122 -4.09 5.26 0.52
C TYR A 122 -4.75 5.72 1.82
N VAL A 123 -4.62 4.93 2.89
CA VAL A 123 -5.21 5.23 4.19
C VAL A 123 -4.62 6.51 4.77
N LEU A 124 -3.32 6.75 4.62
CA LEU A 124 -2.67 7.99 5.09
C LEU A 124 -3.21 9.23 4.38
N VAL A 125 -3.30 9.18 3.05
CA VAL A 125 -3.77 10.30 2.22
C VAL A 125 -5.25 10.59 2.43
N HIS A 126 -6.07 9.57 2.70
CA HIS A 126 -7.52 9.71 2.84
C HIS A 126 -7.99 9.53 4.29
N PHE A 127 -7.08 9.65 5.27
CA PHE A 127 -7.35 9.30 6.66
C PHE A 127 -8.60 10.01 7.22
N GLU A 128 -8.69 11.31 7.00
CA GLU A 128 -9.82 12.12 7.48
C GLU A 128 -11.14 11.72 6.84
N GLN A 129 -11.13 11.44 5.53
CA GLN A 129 -12.31 10.96 4.82
C GLN A 129 -12.76 9.60 5.35
N LEU A 130 -11.81 8.70 5.57
CA LEU A 130 -12.07 7.36 6.07
C LEU A 130 -12.69 7.38 7.47
N ILE A 131 -12.19 8.23 8.37
CA ILE A 131 -12.76 8.37 9.71
C ILE A 131 -14.15 9.03 9.67
N ALA A 132 -14.37 10.00 8.78
CA ALA A 132 -15.65 10.68 8.67
C ALA A 132 -16.82 9.75 8.31
N HIS A 133 -16.57 8.58 7.70
CA HIS A 133 -17.62 7.56 7.46
C HIS A 133 -18.11 6.86 8.74
N PHE A 134 -17.39 6.97 9.85
CA PHE A 134 -17.70 6.30 11.12
C PHE A 134 -18.05 7.25 12.27
N ALA A 135 -18.06 8.56 12.00
CA ALA A 135 -18.46 9.61 12.95
C ALA A 135 -19.94 9.95 12.80
#